data_AF-A0A6G5A838-F1
#
_entry.id   AF-A0A6G5A838-F1
#
_cell.length_a   1.000
_cell.length_b   1.000
_cell.length_c   1.000
_cell.angle_alpha   90.00
_cell.angle_beta   90.00
_cell.angle_gamma   90.00
#
_symmetry.space_group_name_H-M   'P 1'
#
loop_
_entity.id
_entity.type
_entity.pdbx_description
1 polymer ?
#
loop_
_entity_poly.entity_id
_entity_poly.type
_entity_poly.pdbx_seq_one_letter_code
_entity_poly.pdbx_strand_id
1 'polypeptide(L)'
;FVKRRWSRMEMWSLKLFELLLAMTTLIFSNAGSLERSSRCYIPPTVEECSIIRRKWSFVNATGSCELNFVCSQHKNAFLTKEECDRVCQPVAGPKQPPTDNCAYWIQNLDQCRFKRETFYPDRFGRRQRVLLFRFCGPSSWKLFAYYFRSGECAEIVLRS
;
A
#
# COMPACT_ATOMS: atom_id res chain seq x y z
N PHE A 1 20.47 3.87 66.60
CA PHE A 1 20.27 4.53 65.29
C PHE A 1 21.60 5.09 64.80
N VAL A 2 22.30 4.38 63.92
CA VAL A 2 23.58 4.85 63.35
C VAL A 2 23.27 5.83 62.22
N LYS A 3 23.53 7.12 62.44
CA LYS A 3 23.43 8.16 61.41
C LYS A 3 24.65 8.02 60.51
N ARG A 4 24.53 7.34 59.37
CA ARG A 4 25.61 7.30 58.36
C ARG A 4 25.90 8.73 57.91
N ARG A 5 27.11 9.22 58.19
CA ARG A 5 27.60 10.52 57.74
C ARG A 5 28.32 10.30 56.42
N TRP A 6 27.65 10.63 55.32
CA TRP A 6 28.16 10.42 53.96
C TRP A 6 29.35 11.34 53.71
N SER A 7 30.38 10.82 53.07
CA SER A 7 31.54 11.63 52.68
C SER A 7 31.11 12.64 51.61
N ARG A 8 31.73 13.83 51.62
CA ARG A 8 31.47 14.88 50.63
C ARG A 8 31.56 14.31 49.21
N MET A 9 32.52 13.41 48.94
CA MET A 9 32.73 12.74 47.66
C MET A 9 31.55 11.84 47.21
N GLU A 10 30.93 11.11 48.13
CA GLU A 10 29.76 10.26 47.83
C GLU A 10 28.53 11.10 47.50
N MET A 11 28.39 12.25 48.15
CA MET A 11 27.34 13.22 47.87
C MET A 11 27.51 13.90 46.50
N TRP A 12 28.75 14.15 46.05
CA TRP A 12 29.03 14.63 44.68
C TRP A 12 28.71 13.57 43.63
N SER A 13 29.03 12.31 43.91
CA SER A 13 28.76 11.18 43.00
C SER A 13 27.26 10.99 42.75
N LEU A 14 26.44 11.03 43.79
CA LEU A 14 24.98 10.94 43.66
C LEU A 14 24.40 12.13 42.88
N LYS A 15 24.85 13.36 43.16
CA LYS A 15 24.40 14.54 42.43
C LYS A 15 24.78 14.51 40.96
N LEU A 16 25.98 14.01 40.63
CA LEU A 16 26.42 13.84 39.26
C LEU A 16 25.57 12.78 38.53
N PHE A 17 25.23 11.69 39.21
CA PHE A 17 24.39 10.63 38.66
C PHE A 17 22.95 11.12 38.40
N GLU A 18 22.36 11.88 39.32
CA GLU A 18 21.06 12.53 39.15
C GLU A 18 21.08 13.54 37.97
N LEU A 19 22.15 14.33 37.84
CA LEU A 19 22.33 15.24 36.71
C LEU A 19 22.46 14.49 35.38
N LEU A 20 23.18 13.37 35.34
CA LEU A 20 23.31 12.54 34.14
C LEU A 20 21.97 11.87 33.76
N LEU A 21 21.19 11.40 34.74
CA LEU A 21 19.83 10.88 34.52
C LEU A 21 18.86 11.96 34.02
N ALA A 22 18.95 13.19 34.57
CA ALA A 22 18.16 14.32 34.09
C ALA A 22 18.55 14.72 32.65
N MET A 23 19.83 14.68 32.32
CA MET A 23 20.30 14.95 30.96
C MET A 23 19.89 13.86 29.96
N THR A 24 19.87 12.58 30.35
CA THR A 24 19.40 11.51 29.47
C THR A 24 17.89 11.56 29.26
N THR A 25 17.10 11.84 30.29
CA THR A 25 15.63 12.01 30.15
C THR A 25 15.25 13.17 29.22
N LEU A 26 16.02 14.26 29.21
CA LEU A 26 15.87 15.36 28.24
C LEU A 26 16.23 14.92 26.81
N ILE A 27 17.19 14.02 26.62
CA ILE A 27 17.57 13.48 25.30
C ILE A 27 16.48 12.53 24.74
N PHE A 28 15.80 11.77 25.59
CA PHE A 28 14.77 10.79 25.17
C PHE A 28 13.34 11.36 25.01
N SER A 29 13.12 12.65 25.29
CA SER A 29 11.79 13.27 25.21
C SER A 29 11.26 13.47 23.77
N ASN A 30 12.10 13.28 22.76
CA ASN A 30 11.75 13.43 21.34
C ASN A 30 11.50 12.10 20.64
N ALA A 31 10.76 11.18 21.27
CA ALA A 31 10.02 10.17 20.52
C ALA A 31 8.80 10.82 19.87
N GLY A 32 9.04 11.68 18.87
CA GLY A 32 7.98 12.25 18.06
C GLY A 32 7.20 11.10 17.43
N SER A 33 5.91 10.98 17.76
CA SER A 33 5.00 10.09 17.05
C SER A 33 5.10 10.40 15.56
N LEU A 34 5.52 9.43 14.75
CA LEU A 34 5.60 9.58 13.30
C LEU A 34 4.16 9.61 12.75
N GLU A 35 3.51 10.77 12.85
CA GLU A 35 2.13 10.92 12.40
C GLU A 35 2.08 10.71 10.88
N ARG A 36 1.23 9.78 10.44
CA ARG A 36 1.07 9.45 9.03
C ARG A 36 0.61 10.68 8.27
N SER A 37 1.24 10.95 7.12
CA SER A 37 0.87 12.09 6.29
C SER A 37 -0.61 12.05 5.92
N SER A 38 -1.33 13.17 6.08
CA SER A 38 -2.78 13.26 5.83
C SER A 38 -3.17 12.84 4.40
N ARG A 39 -2.25 12.97 3.43
CA ARG A 39 -2.46 12.50 2.04
C ARG A 39 -2.68 11.00 1.93
N CYS A 40 -2.18 10.19 2.86
CA CYS A 40 -2.36 8.74 2.84
C CYS A 40 -3.82 8.33 3.08
N TYR A 41 -4.64 9.22 3.65
CA TYR A 41 -6.06 8.96 3.87
C TYR A 41 -6.94 9.31 2.67
N ILE A 42 -6.37 9.92 1.63
CA ILE A 42 -7.09 10.27 0.39
C ILE A 42 -7.15 9.02 -0.49
N PRO A 43 -8.35 8.50 -0.82
CA PRO A 43 -8.46 7.35 -1.71
C PRO A 43 -7.82 7.65 -3.08
N PRO A 44 -6.99 6.75 -3.63
CA PRO A 44 -6.50 6.91 -5.00
C PRO A 44 -7.68 6.93 -5.98
N THR A 45 -7.69 7.89 -6.90
CA THR A 45 -8.76 8.04 -7.90
C THR A 45 -8.22 8.13 -9.32
N VAL A 46 -9.06 7.74 -10.28
CA VAL A 46 -8.88 7.90 -11.73
C VAL A 46 -9.87 8.90 -12.32
N GLU A 47 -10.75 9.46 -11.49
CA GLU A 47 -11.77 10.43 -11.90
C GLU A 47 -11.18 11.84 -12.03
N GLU A 48 -11.76 12.64 -12.91
CA GLU A 48 -11.44 14.07 -13.10
C GLU A 48 -9.94 14.35 -13.39
N CYS A 49 -9.28 13.49 -14.16
CA CYS A 49 -7.89 13.74 -14.56
C CYS A 49 -7.59 13.49 -16.04
N SER A 50 -6.62 14.25 -16.55
CA SER A 50 -6.18 14.19 -17.95
C SER A 50 -5.22 13.04 -18.23
N ILE A 51 -4.52 12.52 -17.21
CA ILE A 51 -3.48 11.48 -17.35
C ILE A 51 -3.56 10.50 -16.19
N ILE A 52 -3.73 9.21 -16.52
CA ILE A 52 -3.70 8.09 -15.58
C ILE A 52 -2.33 7.40 -15.68
N ARG A 53 -1.72 7.07 -14.54
CA ARG A 53 -0.43 6.36 -14.45
C ARG A 53 -0.54 5.19 -13.48
N ARG A 54 0.28 4.17 -13.68
CA ARG A 54 0.46 3.09 -12.70
C ARG A 54 1.48 3.56 -11.65
N LYS A 55 1.04 3.76 -10.41
CA LYS A 55 1.85 4.30 -9.30
C LYS A 55 1.48 3.62 -7.98
N TRP A 56 2.35 3.74 -6.99
CA TRP A 56 2.11 3.24 -5.63
C TRP A 56 1.21 4.19 -4.87
N SER A 57 0.17 3.68 -4.21
CA SER A 57 -0.75 4.49 -3.39
C SER A 57 -1.06 3.74 -2.10
N PHE A 58 -1.22 4.46 -0.98
CA PHE A 58 -1.65 3.85 0.26
C PHE A 58 -3.15 3.57 0.22
N VAL A 59 -3.53 2.33 0.51
CA VAL A 59 -4.93 1.89 0.54
C VAL A 59 -5.32 1.65 1.99
N ASN A 60 -6.15 2.55 2.55
CA ASN A 60 -6.62 2.44 3.94
C ASN A 60 -7.31 1.10 4.24
N ALA A 61 -8.01 0.52 3.25
CA ALA A 61 -8.72 -0.76 3.42
C ALA A 61 -7.78 -1.93 3.73
N THR A 62 -6.56 -1.92 3.17
CA THR A 62 -5.55 -2.96 3.40
C THR A 62 -4.46 -2.52 4.37
N GLY A 63 -4.41 -1.23 4.69
CA GLY A 63 -3.37 -0.63 5.52
C GLY A 63 -1.99 -0.65 4.87
N SER A 64 -1.92 -0.78 3.54
CA SER A 64 -0.66 -1.02 2.82
C SER A 64 -0.53 -0.21 1.52
N CYS A 65 0.70 -0.08 1.04
CA CYS A 65 0.99 0.55 -0.26
C CYS A 65 0.86 -0.46 -1.39
N GLU A 66 -0.01 -0.14 -2.35
CA GLU A 66 -0.38 -1.00 -3.47
C GLU A 66 -0.16 -0.30 -4.80
N LEU A 67 0.13 -1.09 -5.84
CA LEU A 67 0.37 -0.60 -7.19
C LEU A 67 -0.96 -0.49 -7.94
N ASN A 68 -1.43 0.73 -8.18
CA ASN A 68 -2.75 1.01 -8.73
C ASN A 68 -2.68 1.98 -9.92
N PHE A 69 -3.74 2.00 -10.73
CA PHE A 69 -3.96 3.08 -11.70
C PHE A 69 -4.53 4.29 -10.97
N VAL A 70 -3.86 5.43 -11.09
CA VAL A 70 -4.21 6.66 -10.37
C VAL A 70 -3.85 7.87 -11.22
N CYS A 71 -4.54 8.98 -11.01
CA CYS A 71 -4.23 10.24 -11.67
C CYS A 71 -2.75 10.64 -11.44
N SER A 72 -2.08 11.12 -12.50
CA SER A 72 -0.63 11.35 -12.48
C SER A 72 -0.18 12.32 -11.39
N GLN A 73 -1.01 13.29 -11.02
CA GLN A 73 -0.72 14.34 -10.03
C GLN A 73 -1.45 14.09 -8.69
N HIS A 74 -1.98 12.88 -8.47
CA HIS A 74 -2.68 12.55 -7.25
C HIS A 74 -1.74 12.63 -6.02
N LYS A 75 -2.22 13.19 -4.90
CA LYS A 75 -1.39 13.40 -3.70
C LYS A 75 -0.98 12.09 -3.02
N ASN A 76 -1.86 11.08 -3.09
CA ASN A 76 -1.58 9.71 -2.68
C ASN A 76 -1.13 8.91 -3.91
N ALA A 77 0.01 9.27 -4.51
CA ALA A 77 0.60 8.54 -5.63
C ALA A 77 2.12 8.75 -5.68
N PHE A 78 2.86 7.66 -5.49
CA PHE A 78 4.30 7.60 -5.34
C PHE A 78 4.93 6.80 -6.48
N LEU A 79 6.19 7.10 -6.82
CA LEU A 79 6.88 6.41 -7.91
C LEU A 79 7.35 5.02 -7.50
N THR A 80 7.77 4.87 -6.25
CA THR A 80 8.28 3.60 -5.70
C THR A 80 7.49 3.17 -4.47
N LYS A 81 7.54 1.88 -4.17
CA LYS A 81 6.86 1.31 -3.00
C LYS A 81 7.48 1.84 -1.71
N GLU A 82 8.81 1.94 -1.70
CA GLU A 82 9.61 2.36 -0.54
C GLU A 82 9.29 3.81 -0.15
N GLU A 83 9.05 4.68 -1.14
CA GLU A 83 8.62 6.05 -0.89
C GLU A 83 7.24 6.08 -0.22
N CYS A 84 6.30 5.29 -0.75
CA CYS A 84 4.96 5.16 -0.19
C CYS A 84 5.01 4.60 1.24
N ASP A 85 5.74 3.51 1.48
CA ASP A 85 5.86 2.86 2.78
C ASP A 85 6.53 3.79 3.80
N ARG A 86 7.52 4.58 3.39
CA ARG A 86 8.15 5.57 4.28
C ARG A 86 7.20 6.71 4.67
N VAL A 87 6.42 7.22 3.72
CA VAL A 87 5.51 8.35 3.94
C VAL A 87 4.25 7.93 4.69
N CYS A 88 3.71 6.78 4.32
CA CYS A 88 2.42 6.31 4.79
C CYS A 88 2.53 5.22 5.85
N GLN A 89 3.70 4.63 6.12
CA GLN A 89 3.92 3.62 7.16
C GLN A 89 2.85 2.52 7.18
N PRO A 90 3.07 1.34 6.57
CA PRO A 90 2.09 0.27 6.60
C PRO A 90 1.59 -0.01 8.02
N VAL A 91 0.26 -0.02 8.22
CA VAL A 91 -0.28 -0.62 9.43
C VAL A 91 -0.26 -2.12 9.18
N ALA A 92 0.01 -2.92 10.20
CA ALA A 92 -0.35 -4.33 10.18
C ALA A 92 -1.89 -4.44 10.16
N GLY A 93 -2.51 -4.15 9.02
CA GLY A 93 -3.86 -4.55 8.71
C GLY A 93 -3.86 -6.03 8.32
N PRO A 94 -4.98 -6.74 8.48
CA PRO A 94 -5.10 -8.04 7.84
C PRO A 94 -4.87 -7.84 6.34
N LYS A 95 -3.82 -8.47 5.79
CA LYS A 95 -3.71 -8.60 4.33
C LYS A 95 -4.97 -9.34 3.92
N GLN A 96 -5.92 -8.61 3.34
CA GLN A 96 -7.12 -9.24 2.81
C GLN A 96 -6.61 -10.27 1.79
N PRO A 97 -7.05 -11.53 1.90
CA PRO A 97 -6.66 -12.53 0.93
C PRO A 97 -7.05 -12.00 -0.46
N PRO A 98 -6.24 -12.25 -1.50
CA PRO A 98 -6.58 -11.90 -2.87
C PRO A 98 -8.04 -12.24 -3.15
N THR A 99 -8.87 -11.23 -3.42
CA THR A 99 -10.24 -11.53 -3.82
C THR A 99 -10.15 -12.15 -5.20
N ASP A 100 -10.50 -13.42 -5.33
CA ASP A 100 -10.34 -14.16 -6.57
C ASP A 100 -11.40 -13.75 -7.62
N ASN A 101 -11.21 -12.58 -8.19
CA ASN A 101 -12.08 -11.98 -9.18
C ASN A 101 -11.26 -11.23 -10.23
N CYS A 102 -11.94 -10.87 -11.32
CA CYS A 102 -11.33 -10.18 -12.46
C CYS A 102 -10.67 -8.87 -12.04
N ALA A 103 -11.32 -8.07 -11.19
CA ALA A 103 -10.86 -6.75 -10.77
C ALA A 103 -9.54 -6.78 -9.99
N TYR A 104 -9.34 -7.79 -9.15
CA TYR A 104 -8.06 -7.98 -8.45
C TYR A 104 -6.96 -8.42 -9.43
N TRP A 105 -7.24 -9.41 -10.27
CA TRP A 105 -6.22 -9.99 -11.16
C TRP A 105 -5.80 -9.07 -12.31
N ILE A 106 -6.67 -8.16 -12.77
CA ILE A 106 -6.28 -7.13 -13.77
C ILE A 106 -5.28 -6.12 -13.20
N GLN A 107 -5.30 -5.87 -11.89
CA GLN A 107 -4.32 -5.00 -11.22
C GLN A 107 -3.00 -5.74 -10.92
N ASN A 108 -3.08 -7.06 -10.79
CA ASN A 108 -2.00 -7.97 -10.41
C ASN A 108 -1.60 -8.94 -11.54
N LEU A 109 -1.60 -8.46 -12.80
CA LEU A 109 -1.33 -9.26 -14.00
C LEU A 109 0.03 -9.97 -14.00
N ASP A 110 1.00 -9.50 -13.23
CA ASP A 110 2.30 -10.15 -13.03
C ASP A 110 2.18 -11.52 -12.35
N GLN A 111 1.12 -11.74 -11.58
CA GLN A 111 0.82 -13.02 -10.93
C GLN A 111 0.08 -14.00 -11.85
N CYS A 112 -0.30 -13.56 -13.05
CA CYS A 112 -0.96 -14.38 -14.07
C CYS A 112 0.06 -14.92 -15.08
N ARG A 113 0.12 -16.25 -15.24
CA ARG A 113 1.04 -16.87 -16.21
C ARG A 113 0.60 -16.71 -17.66
N PHE A 114 -0.71 -16.62 -17.91
CA PHE A 114 -1.22 -16.38 -19.25
C PHE A 114 -1.86 -15.00 -19.33
N LYS A 115 -1.45 -14.26 -20.34
CA LYS A 115 -2.00 -12.97 -20.72
C LYS A 115 -1.92 -12.85 -22.24
N ARG A 116 -3.01 -12.45 -22.88
CA ARG A 116 -3.10 -12.30 -24.33
C ARG A 116 -4.04 -11.17 -24.69
N GLU A 117 -3.54 -10.19 -25.43
CA GLU A 117 -4.40 -9.23 -26.10
C GLU A 117 -5.00 -9.86 -27.36
N THR A 118 -6.30 -9.68 -27.54
CA THR A 118 -7.05 -10.17 -28.70
C THR A 118 -8.16 -9.15 -29.06
N PHE A 119 -8.95 -9.47 -30.08
CA PHE A 119 -10.08 -8.67 -30.50
C PHE A 119 -11.35 -9.51 -30.49
N TYR A 120 -12.38 -9.04 -29.78
CA TYR A 120 -13.73 -9.60 -29.85
C TYR A 120 -14.71 -8.57 -30.39
N PRO A 121 -15.77 -9.00 -31.08
CA PRO A 121 -16.87 -8.10 -31.39
C PRO A 121 -17.57 -7.65 -30.09
N ASP A 122 -18.01 -6.40 -30.04
CA ASP A 122 -18.99 -5.95 -29.05
C ASP A 122 -20.40 -6.46 -29.42
N ARG A 123 -21.38 -6.18 -28.57
CA ARG A 123 -22.80 -6.50 -28.82
C ARG A 123 -23.39 -5.91 -30.11
N PHE A 124 -22.68 -4.95 -30.73
CA PHE A 124 -23.05 -4.30 -31.99
C PHE A 124 -22.16 -4.78 -33.16
N GLY A 125 -21.34 -5.82 -32.96
CA GLY A 125 -20.45 -6.38 -33.98
C GLY A 125 -19.16 -5.60 -34.21
N ARG A 126 -18.89 -4.52 -33.47
CA ARG A 126 -17.68 -3.71 -33.64
C ARG A 126 -16.50 -4.38 -32.95
N ARG A 127 -15.37 -4.50 -33.64
CA ARG A 127 -14.13 -5.05 -33.04
C ARG A 127 -13.65 -4.17 -31.89
N GLN A 128 -13.52 -4.74 -30.71
CA GLN A 128 -12.93 -4.13 -29.52
C GLN A 128 -11.71 -4.92 -29.05
N ARG A 129 -10.74 -4.21 -28.47
CA ARG A 129 -9.58 -4.83 -27.82
C ARG A 129 -10.01 -5.49 -26.52
N VAL A 130 -9.51 -6.69 -26.28
CA VAL A 130 -9.78 -7.49 -25.08
C VAL A 130 -8.47 -8.07 -24.57
N LEU A 131 -8.21 -7.93 -23.27
CA LEU A 131 -7.11 -8.64 -22.60
C LEU A 131 -7.67 -9.89 -21.93
N LEU A 132 -7.22 -11.05 -22.39
CA LEU A 132 -7.49 -12.33 -21.75
C LEU A 132 -6.38 -12.65 -20.77
N PHE A 133 -6.74 -13.14 -19.58
CA PHE A 133 -5.77 -13.57 -18.59
C PHE A 133 -6.30 -14.74 -17.77
N ARG A 134 -5.40 -15.67 -17.41
CA ARG A 134 -5.70 -16.88 -16.63
C ARG A 134 -4.43 -17.36 -15.93
N PHE A 135 -4.56 -18.45 -15.17
CA PHE A 135 -3.48 -18.98 -14.36
C PHE A 135 -2.97 -17.96 -13.33
N CYS A 136 -3.91 -17.23 -12.71
CA CYS A 136 -3.64 -16.21 -11.71
C CYS A 136 -3.82 -16.79 -10.31
N GLY A 137 -2.74 -16.84 -9.53
CA GLY A 137 -2.75 -17.36 -8.15
C GLY A 137 -3.49 -18.71 -7.98
N PRO A 138 -4.32 -18.87 -6.93
CA PRO A 138 -4.99 -20.14 -6.64
C PRO A 138 -6.04 -20.53 -7.69
N SER A 139 -6.70 -19.58 -8.33
CA SER A 139 -7.76 -19.85 -9.32
C SER A 139 -7.22 -19.89 -10.73
N SER A 140 -6.29 -20.83 -10.90
CA SER A 140 -5.57 -20.96 -12.16
C SER A 140 -6.46 -21.42 -13.33
N TRP A 141 -7.64 -21.97 -13.05
CA TRP A 141 -8.61 -22.45 -14.03
C TRP A 141 -9.51 -21.36 -14.62
N LYS A 142 -9.72 -20.24 -13.91
CA LYS A 142 -10.60 -19.17 -14.37
C LYS A 142 -9.97 -18.43 -15.54
N LEU A 143 -10.77 -18.17 -16.57
CA LEU A 143 -10.41 -17.29 -17.68
C LEU A 143 -11.10 -15.95 -17.46
N PHE A 144 -10.33 -14.89 -17.35
CA PHE A 144 -10.83 -13.53 -17.23
C PHE A 144 -10.63 -12.75 -18.53
N ALA A 145 -11.49 -11.77 -18.75
CA ALA A 145 -11.42 -10.86 -19.87
C ALA A 145 -11.64 -9.42 -19.41
N TYR A 146 -10.76 -8.52 -19.84
CA TYR A 146 -10.91 -7.09 -19.68
C TYR A 146 -11.17 -6.43 -21.04
N TYR A 147 -12.29 -5.73 -21.16
CA TYR A 147 -12.76 -5.06 -22.36
C TYR A 147 -12.33 -3.59 -22.33
N PHE A 148 -11.34 -3.21 -23.15
CA PHE A 148 -10.75 -1.87 -23.10
C PHE A 148 -11.74 -0.75 -23.43
N ARG A 149 -12.78 -1.04 -24.22
CA ARG A 149 -13.77 -0.03 -24.63
C ARG A 149 -14.76 0.30 -23.51
N SER A 150 -15.27 -0.71 -22.80
CA SER A 150 -16.26 -0.53 -21.73
C SER A 150 -15.64 -0.40 -20.35
N GLY A 151 -14.36 -0.78 -20.17
CA GLY A 151 -13.74 -0.91 -18.85
C GLY A 151 -14.26 -2.13 -18.07
N GLU A 152 -15.05 -3.00 -18.71
CA GLU A 152 -15.63 -4.17 -18.08
C GLU A 152 -14.58 -5.26 -17.86
N CYS A 153 -14.60 -5.89 -16.69
CA CYS A 153 -13.76 -7.02 -16.34
C CYS A 153 -14.66 -8.19 -15.92
N ALA A 154 -14.67 -9.29 -16.67
CA ALA A 154 -15.55 -10.42 -16.43
C ALA A 154 -14.79 -11.76 -16.42
N GLU A 155 -15.29 -12.73 -15.66
CA GLU A 155 -14.93 -14.14 -15.79
C GLU A 155 -15.68 -14.73 -17.01
N ILE A 156 -14.94 -15.29 -17.97
CA ILE A 156 -15.50 -16.02 -19.10
C ILE A 156 -15.81 -17.45 -18.64
N VAL A 157 -17.09 -17.74 -18.50
CA VAL A 157 -17.57 -19.11 -18.31
C VAL A 157 -17.67 -19.78 -19.68
N LEU A 158 -16.73 -20.68 -19.98
CA LEU A 158 -16.83 -21.54 -21.16
C LEU A 158 -17.95 -22.55 -20.90
N ARG A 159 -19.08 -22.40 -21.59
CA ARG A 159 -20.12 -23.45 -21.59
C ARG A 159 -19.59 -24.64 -22.40
N SER A 160 -19.47 -25.78 -21.73
CA SER A 160 -19.17 -27.11 -22.31
C SER A 160 -20.34 -27.64 -23.11
#